data_AF-A0A0K0PL05-F1
#
_entry.id   AF-A0A0K0PL05-F1
#
_cell.length_a   1.000
_cell.length_b   1.000
_cell.length_c   1.000
_cell.angle_alpha   90.00
_cell.angle_beta   90.00
_cell.angle_gamma   90.00
#
_symmetry.space_group_name_H-M   'P 1'
#
loop_
_entity.id
_entity.type
_entity.pdbx_description
1 polymer ?
#
loop_
_entity_poly.entity_id
_entity_poly.type
_entity_poly.pdbx_seq_one_letter_code
_entity_poly.pdbx_strand_id
1 'polypeptide(L)'
;LASDTGLSFTPEKISTEIDFGTLSGKAKERVYLPEEKGRKASQLDWKYSNAPIVKGAFNWDLLPRVSVGASGWTTLAGRGGNMVDRDWLDTSNPGTWTDESKHPNTRLNFANEFDLNIKGWLLNQPDYQLGLMAGYQENRYSFTAKGGSYIYSSE
;
A
#
# COMPACT_ATOMS: atom_id res chain seq x y z
N LEU A 1 2.70 51.87 -9.70
CA LEU A 1 1.93 50.69 -10.17
C LEU A 1 2.06 49.64 -9.09
N ALA A 2 1.06 49.54 -8.22
CA ALA A 2 1.05 48.58 -7.12
C ALA A 2 1.01 47.17 -7.72
N SER A 3 1.96 46.32 -7.34
CA SER A 3 1.99 44.90 -7.70
C SER A 3 0.83 44.21 -7.00
N ASP A 4 -0.21 43.90 -7.76
CA ASP A 4 -1.33 43.08 -7.33
C ASP A 4 -0.85 41.62 -7.18
N THR A 5 -0.10 41.34 -6.12
CA THR A 5 0.24 39.98 -5.71
C THR A 5 -0.97 39.39 -4.97
N GLY A 6 -2.09 39.29 -5.67
CA GLY A 6 -3.34 38.79 -5.13
C GLY A 6 -3.26 37.30 -4.85
N LEU A 7 -3.46 36.91 -3.59
CA LEU A 7 -3.94 35.58 -3.21
C LEU A 7 -5.33 35.40 -3.83
N SER A 8 -5.38 35.05 -5.12
CA SER A 8 -6.63 34.79 -5.81
C SER A 8 -7.10 33.38 -5.45
N PHE A 9 -8.16 33.31 -4.66
CA PHE A 9 -8.83 32.06 -4.31
C PHE A 9 -9.70 31.60 -5.48
N THR A 10 -9.54 30.34 -5.91
CA THR A 10 -10.24 29.76 -7.06
C THR A 10 -11.11 28.57 -6.65
N PRO A 11 -12.28 28.80 -6.03
CA PRO A 11 -13.15 27.72 -5.55
C PRO A 11 -13.68 26.82 -6.67
N GLU A 12 -13.72 27.30 -7.91
CA GLU A 12 -14.26 26.60 -9.08
C GLU A 12 -13.28 25.60 -9.72
N LYS A 13 -11.98 25.65 -9.41
CA LYS A 13 -10.96 24.80 -10.04
C LYS A 13 -10.87 23.42 -9.40
N ILE A 14 -11.87 22.61 -9.72
CA ILE A 14 -12.03 21.25 -9.22
C ILE A 14 -11.83 20.25 -10.37
N SER A 15 -11.11 19.17 -10.11
CA SER A 15 -11.00 18.02 -11.01
C SER A 15 -11.31 16.71 -10.29
N THR A 16 -11.96 15.80 -10.99
CA THR A 16 -12.36 14.49 -10.47
C THR A 16 -11.94 13.39 -11.44
N GLU A 17 -11.48 12.27 -10.89
CA GLU A 17 -11.02 11.10 -11.64
C GLU A 17 -11.70 9.84 -11.09
N ILE A 18 -12.07 8.93 -12.00
CA ILE A 18 -12.58 7.59 -11.67
C ILE A 18 -11.90 6.60 -12.62
N ASP A 19 -11.16 5.65 -12.05
CA ASP A 19 -10.43 4.63 -12.79
C ASP A 19 -10.80 3.22 -12.34
N PHE A 20 -10.60 2.27 -13.24
CA PHE A 20 -10.70 0.84 -12.97
C PHE A 20 -9.38 0.17 -13.32
N GLY A 21 -8.97 -0.79 -12.50
CA GLY A 21 -7.71 -1.48 -12.72
C GLY A 21 -7.56 -2.70 -11.86
N THR A 22 -6.32 -3.14 -11.70
CA THR A 22 -5.99 -4.31 -10.89
C THR A 22 -4.85 -4.04 -9.93
N LEU A 23 -4.96 -4.57 -8.71
CA LEU A 23 -3.94 -4.52 -7.69
C LEU A 23 -3.24 -5.88 -7.54
N SER A 24 -1.92 -5.84 -7.49
CA SER A 24 -1.05 -7.00 -7.24
C SER A 24 -0.02 -6.63 -6.19
N GLY A 25 0.32 -7.56 -5.30
CA GLY A 25 1.24 -7.23 -4.23
C GLY A 25 1.72 -8.42 -3.41
N LYS A 26 2.65 -8.12 -2.49
CA LYS A 26 3.17 -9.06 -1.51
C LYS A 26 3.39 -8.35 -0.18
N ALA A 27 2.83 -8.89 0.90
CA ALA A 27 3.11 -8.48 2.27
C ALA A 27 3.97 -9.54 2.96
N LYS A 28 4.87 -9.10 3.85
CA LYS A 28 5.76 -9.98 4.62
C LYS A 28 5.56 -9.70 6.10
N GLU A 29 4.90 -10.60 6.78
CA GLU A 29 4.80 -10.62 8.24
C GLU A 29 6.03 -11.33 8.80
N ARG A 30 6.63 -10.79 9.86
CA ARG A 30 7.90 -11.31 10.40
C ARG A 30 7.87 -11.29 11.91
N VAL A 31 8.41 -12.35 12.51
CA VAL A 31 8.66 -12.44 13.94
C VAL A 31 10.17 -12.46 14.16
N TYR A 32 10.63 -11.61 15.07
CA TYR A 32 12.02 -11.51 15.50
C TYR A 32 12.10 -11.76 16.99
N LEU A 33 13.16 -12.45 17.44
CA LEU A 33 13.41 -12.77 18.84
C LEU A 33 14.45 -11.79 19.41
N PRO A 34 14.05 -10.83 20.27
CA PRO A 34 14.95 -9.81 20.82
C PRO A 34 16.10 -10.40 21.65
N GLU A 35 15.82 -11.45 22.43
CA GLU A 35 16.78 -12.19 23.25
C GLU A 35 17.87 -12.88 22.44
N GLU A 36 17.60 -13.18 21.16
CA GLU A 36 18.54 -13.78 20.22
C GLU A 36 19.14 -12.75 19.25
N LYS A 37 19.48 -11.56 19.76
CA LYS A 37 20.07 -10.47 18.97
C LYS A 37 19.18 -10.04 17.78
N GLY A 38 17.86 -10.16 17.91
CA GLY A 38 16.91 -9.82 16.86
C GLY A 38 16.94 -10.80 15.68
N ARG A 39 17.28 -12.07 15.92
CA ARG A 39 17.19 -13.12 14.90
C ARG A 39 15.75 -13.28 14.42
N LYS A 40 15.57 -13.50 13.12
CA LYS A 40 14.26 -13.82 12.53
C LYS A 40 13.89 -15.25 12.90
N ALA A 41 12.73 -15.44 13.52
CA ALA A 41 12.21 -16.75 13.86
C ALA A 41 11.15 -17.24 12.86
N SER A 42 10.31 -16.34 12.35
CA SER A 42 9.21 -16.69 11.44
C SER A 42 9.00 -15.62 10.37
N GLN A 43 8.50 -16.02 9.21
CA GLN A 43 8.08 -15.10 8.15
C GLN A 43 6.95 -15.68 7.29
N LEU A 44 5.81 -14.97 7.28
CA LEU A 44 4.68 -15.25 6.40
C LEU A 44 4.70 -14.32 5.19
N ASP A 45 4.79 -14.92 4.01
CA ASP A 45 4.78 -14.26 2.71
C ASP A 45 3.37 -14.32 2.08
N TRP A 46 2.58 -13.27 2.26
CA TRP A 46 1.23 -13.13 1.71
C TRP A 46 1.29 -12.51 0.31
N LYS A 47 0.93 -13.25 -0.75
CA LYS A 47 0.93 -12.79 -2.15
C LYS A 47 -0.46 -12.83 -2.74
N TYR A 48 -0.80 -11.85 -3.58
CA TYR A 48 -2.02 -11.82 -4.38
C TYR A 48 -1.74 -11.16 -5.74
N SER A 49 -2.58 -11.44 -6.74
CA SER A 49 -2.39 -10.89 -8.08
C SER A 49 -3.71 -10.62 -8.79
N ASN A 50 -3.73 -9.50 -9.50
CA ASN A 50 -4.81 -9.03 -10.35
C ASN A 50 -6.17 -8.93 -9.61
N ALA A 51 -6.17 -8.39 -8.39
CA ALA A 51 -7.39 -8.08 -7.65
C ALA A 51 -8.07 -6.86 -8.27
N PRO A 52 -9.33 -6.92 -8.75
CA PRO A 52 -9.98 -5.79 -9.40
C PRO A 52 -10.23 -4.67 -8.39
N ILE A 53 -9.90 -3.43 -8.77
CA ILE A 53 -10.10 -2.23 -7.95
C ILE A 53 -10.86 -1.16 -8.73
N VAL A 54 -11.56 -0.31 -7.98
CA VAL A 54 -11.99 1.02 -8.42
C VAL A 54 -11.19 2.06 -7.66
N LYS A 55 -10.76 3.11 -8.35
CA LYS A 55 -10.03 4.24 -7.79
C LYS A 55 -10.80 5.52 -8.07
N GLY A 56 -10.79 6.43 -7.12
CA GLY A 56 -11.33 7.78 -7.28
C GLY A 56 -10.34 8.82 -6.77
N ALA A 57 -10.32 9.98 -7.40
CA ALA A 57 -9.60 11.14 -6.90
C ALA A 57 -10.41 12.44 -7.08
N PHE A 58 -10.18 13.36 -6.16
CA PHE A 58 -10.69 14.72 -6.15
C PHE A 58 -9.50 15.63 -5.91
N ASN A 59 -9.26 16.59 -6.80
CA ASN A 59 -8.25 17.62 -6.60
C ASN A 59 -8.90 19.00 -6.72
N TRP A 60 -8.50 19.91 -5.84
CA TRP A 60 -8.99 21.28 -5.81
C TRP A 60 -7.82 22.26 -5.72
N ASP A 61 -7.68 23.09 -6.76
CA ASP A 61 -6.69 24.16 -6.82
C ASP A 61 -7.23 25.39 -6.07
N LEU A 62 -7.02 25.42 -4.75
CA LEU A 62 -7.50 26.51 -3.88
C LEU A 62 -6.87 27.86 -4.23
N LEU A 63 -5.55 27.85 -4.50
CA LEU A 63 -4.75 29.03 -4.83
C LEU A 63 -3.80 28.67 -5.98
N PRO A 64 -3.28 29.66 -6.74
CA PRO A 64 -2.27 29.40 -7.79
C PRO A 64 -1.04 28.61 -7.31
N ARG A 65 -0.72 28.66 -6.01
CA ARG A 65 0.41 27.93 -5.41
C ARG A 65 0.01 26.79 -4.49
N VAL A 66 -1.28 26.55 -4.25
CA VAL A 66 -1.74 25.55 -3.27
C VAL A 66 -2.93 24.78 -3.83
N SER A 67 -2.80 23.46 -3.87
CA SER A 67 -3.90 22.54 -4.17
C SER A 67 -4.09 21.54 -3.04
N VAL A 68 -5.30 21.04 -2.88
CA VAL A 68 -5.62 19.94 -1.97
C VAL A 68 -6.14 18.75 -2.78
N GLY A 69 -5.83 17.56 -2.32
CA GLY A 69 -6.20 16.30 -2.96
C GLY A 69 -6.78 15.32 -1.96
N ALA A 70 -7.82 14.61 -2.38
CA ALA A 70 -8.31 13.42 -1.71
C ALA A 70 -8.40 12.31 -2.76
N SER A 71 -7.80 11.16 -2.48
CA SER A 71 -7.89 10.00 -3.38
C SER A 71 -8.03 8.72 -2.59
N GLY A 72 -8.43 7.66 -3.27
CA GLY A 72 -8.52 6.34 -2.65
C GLY A 72 -8.91 5.30 -3.66
N TRP A 73 -8.76 4.05 -3.25
CA TRP A 73 -9.17 2.90 -4.04
C TRP A 73 -9.67 1.78 -3.13
N THR A 74 -10.48 0.90 -3.69
CA THR A 74 -10.95 -0.30 -2.97
C THR A 74 -11.10 -1.47 -3.92
N THR A 75 -10.87 -2.68 -3.41
CA THR A 75 -11.14 -3.91 -4.15
C THR A 75 -12.63 -4.08 -4.38
N LEU A 76 -13.03 -4.35 -5.62
CA LEU A 76 -14.42 -4.65 -5.99
C LEU A 76 -14.86 -6.04 -5.51
N ALA A 77 -13.92 -6.97 -5.40
CA ALA A 77 -14.14 -8.31 -4.88
C ALA A 77 -12.83 -8.88 -4.32
N GLY A 78 -12.96 -9.82 -3.38
CA GLY A 78 -11.81 -10.59 -2.91
C GLY A 78 -11.18 -11.44 -4.03
N ARG A 79 -9.89 -11.73 -3.92
CA ARG A 79 -9.08 -12.38 -4.97
C ARG A 79 -8.28 -13.53 -4.39
N GLY A 80 -8.08 -14.58 -5.20
CA GLY A 80 -7.14 -15.66 -4.86
C GLY A 80 -5.71 -15.13 -4.67
N GLY A 81 -4.99 -15.76 -3.76
CA GLY A 81 -3.62 -15.45 -3.41
C GLY A 81 -2.87 -16.70 -3.00
N ASN A 82 -1.74 -16.52 -2.35
CA ASN A 82 -0.89 -17.59 -1.85
C ASN A 82 -0.20 -17.11 -0.57
N MET A 83 -0.14 -17.96 0.45
CA MET A 83 0.67 -17.70 1.64
C MET A 83 1.72 -18.80 1.79
N VAL A 84 2.95 -18.41 2.13
CA VAL A 84 4.01 -19.33 2.54
C VAL A 84 4.51 -18.87 3.89
N ASP A 85 4.47 -19.77 4.87
CA ASP A 85 5.06 -19.57 6.19
C ASP A 85 6.40 -20.31 6.24
N ARG A 86 7.39 -19.69 6.87
CA ARG A 86 8.71 -20.29 7.09
C ARG A 86 9.22 -19.94 8.46
N ASP A 87 9.74 -20.94 9.15
CA ASP A 87 10.39 -20.76 10.45
C ASP A 87 11.87 -21.12 10.38
N TRP A 88 12.65 -20.46 11.24
CA TRP A 88 14.07 -20.66 11.44
C TRP A 88 14.27 -21.05 12.90
N LEU A 89 14.09 -22.33 13.24
CA LEU A 89 14.24 -22.79 14.63
C LEU A 89 15.69 -23.13 14.96
N ASP A 90 16.49 -23.54 13.96
CA ASP A 90 17.91 -23.85 14.14
C ASP A 90 18.76 -22.57 14.28
N THR A 91 19.23 -22.33 15.52
CA THR A 91 20.09 -21.19 15.85
C THR A 91 21.51 -21.34 15.33
N SER A 92 21.96 -22.56 15.01
CA SER A 92 23.28 -22.83 14.47
C SER A 92 23.38 -22.51 12.97
N ASN A 93 22.25 -22.61 12.24
CA ASN A 93 22.16 -22.27 10.81
C ASN A 93 21.03 -21.26 10.52
N PRO A 94 21.09 -20.04 11.06
CA PRO A 94 20.00 -19.06 11.02
C PRO A 94 19.66 -18.53 9.61
N GLY A 95 20.43 -18.91 8.58
CA GLY A 95 20.16 -18.58 7.18
C GLY A 95 19.21 -19.55 6.49
N THR A 96 19.05 -20.77 7.01
CA THR A 96 18.25 -21.84 6.40
C THR A 96 17.00 -22.05 7.22
N TRP A 97 15.84 -22.01 6.58
CA TRP A 97 14.57 -22.29 7.25
C TRP A 97 14.52 -23.78 7.61
N THR A 98 13.92 -24.10 8.76
CA THR A 98 13.71 -25.46 9.27
C THR A 98 12.33 -25.99 8.90
N ASP A 99 11.35 -25.10 8.87
CA ASP A 99 9.94 -25.40 8.69
C ASP A 99 9.38 -24.56 7.55
N GLU A 100 8.54 -25.17 6.71
CA GLU A 100 7.81 -24.46 5.66
C GLU A 100 6.39 -25.00 5.56
N SER A 101 5.40 -24.10 5.61
CA SER A 101 4.02 -24.43 5.26
C SER A 101 3.53 -23.58 4.08
N LYS A 102 2.79 -24.22 3.17
CA LYS A 102 2.31 -23.64 1.91
C LYS A 102 0.79 -23.69 1.88
N HIS A 103 0.20 -22.51 1.67
CA HIS A 103 -1.24 -22.32 1.62
C HIS A 103 -1.63 -21.73 0.25
N PRO A 104 -1.79 -22.55 -0.79
CA PRO A 104 -2.25 -22.09 -2.10
C PRO A 104 -3.72 -21.67 -2.08
N ASN A 105 -4.52 -22.18 -1.15
CA ASN A 105 -5.89 -21.72 -0.90
C ASN A 105 -5.89 -20.52 0.06
N THR A 106 -5.25 -19.44 -0.39
CA THR A 106 -5.27 -18.14 0.30
C THR A 106 -6.10 -17.15 -0.50
N ARG A 107 -6.78 -16.25 0.20
CA ARG A 107 -7.61 -15.20 -0.40
C ARG A 107 -7.25 -13.84 0.20
N LEU A 108 -7.11 -12.83 -0.66
CA LEU A 108 -7.27 -11.43 -0.28
C LEU A 108 -8.77 -11.17 -0.11
N ASN A 109 -9.21 -10.93 1.12
CA ASN A 109 -10.62 -10.67 1.43
C ASN A 109 -11.05 -9.31 0.90
N PHE A 110 -10.27 -8.29 1.24
CA PHE A 110 -10.40 -6.92 0.74
C PHE A 110 -9.04 -6.21 0.84
N ALA A 111 -8.88 -5.17 0.04
CA ALA A 111 -7.86 -4.14 0.24
C ALA A 111 -8.43 -2.77 -0.12
N ASN A 112 -8.00 -1.74 0.59
CA ASN A 112 -8.41 -0.37 0.32
C ASN A 112 -7.37 0.64 0.79
N GLU A 113 -7.44 1.83 0.22
CA GLU A 113 -6.60 2.99 0.54
C GLU A 113 -7.45 4.26 0.58
N PHE A 114 -7.05 5.19 1.44
CA PHE A 114 -7.31 6.60 1.23
C PHE A 114 -6.04 7.43 1.41
N ASP A 115 -5.94 8.53 0.68
CA ASP A 115 -4.87 9.52 0.75
C ASP A 115 -5.48 10.93 0.76
N LEU A 116 -5.04 11.75 1.72
CA LEU A 116 -5.35 13.17 1.82
C LEU A 116 -4.04 13.95 1.73
N ASN A 117 -3.92 14.83 0.74
CA ASN A 117 -2.69 15.55 0.48
C ASN A 117 -2.90 17.04 0.19
N ILE A 118 -1.84 17.82 0.42
CA ILE A 118 -1.72 19.23 0.07
C ILE A 118 -0.49 19.36 -0.83
N LYS A 119 -0.63 20.07 -1.94
CA LYS A 119 0.43 20.34 -2.92
C LYS A 119 0.78 21.82 -2.90
N GLY A 120 2.05 22.13 -2.72
CA GLY A 120 2.61 23.47 -2.85
C GLY A 120 3.39 23.60 -4.16
N TRP A 121 2.91 24.41 -5.10
CA TRP A 121 3.53 24.56 -6.41
C TRP A 121 4.71 25.53 -6.38
N LEU A 122 5.88 25.02 -6.79
CA LEU A 122 7.08 25.82 -7.07
C LEU A 122 6.97 26.46 -8.46
N LEU A 123 6.42 25.69 -9.41
CA LEU A 123 6.08 26.12 -10.76
C LEU A 123 4.66 25.63 -11.08
N ASN A 124 3.81 26.52 -11.59
CA ASN A 124 2.45 26.18 -11.98
C ASN A 124 2.09 26.90 -13.29
N GLN A 125 2.52 26.32 -14.42
CA GLN A 125 2.24 26.83 -15.76
C GLN A 125 1.29 25.87 -16.50
N PRO A 126 0.60 26.32 -17.57
CA PRO A 126 -0.36 25.47 -18.29
C PRO A 126 0.23 24.16 -18.82
N ASP A 127 1.48 24.18 -19.29
CA ASP A 127 2.12 23.02 -19.93
C ASP A 127 3.02 22.23 -18.97
N TYR A 128 3.36 22.79 -17.81
CA TYR A 128 4.23 22.14 -16.83
C TYR A 128 3.98 22.63 -15.41
N GLN A 129 3.96 21.68 -14.48
CA GLN A 129 3.75 21.94 -13.06
C GLN A 129 4.79 21.17 -12.25
N LEU A 130 5.36 21.82 -11.23
CA LEU A 130 6.29 21.23 -10.27
C LEU A 130 5.89 21.68 -8.89
N GLY A 131 5.66 20.74 -7.98
CA GLY A 131 5.26 21.03 -6.61
C GLY A 131 5.81 20.04 -5.62
N LEU A 132 5.78 20.45 -4.36
CA LEU A 132 6.01 19.59 -3.21
C LEU A 132 4.67 19.11 -2.69
N MET A 133 4.61 17.88 -2.16
CA MET A 133 3.41 17.29 -1.61
C MET A 133 3.66 16.84 -0.18
N ALA A 134 2.70 17.10 0.70
CA ALA A 134 2.63 16.56 2.05
C ALA A 134 1.22 16.03 2.29
N GLY A 135 1.11 14.88 2.95
CA GLY A 135 -0.19 14.23 3.12
C GLY A 135 -0.18 13.09 4.12
N TYR A 136 -1.32 12.44 4.24
CA TYR A 136 -1.55 11.26 5.07
C TYR A 136 -2.27 10.20 4.24
N GLN A 137 -1.71 9.00 4.25
CA GLN A 137 -2.24 7.85 3.53
C GLN A 137 -2.38 6.66 4.48
N GLU A 138 -3.49 5.95 4.39
CA GLU A 138 -3.72 4.70 5.10
C GLU A 138 -4.10 3.59 4.13
N ASN A 139 -3.48 2.42 4.29
CA ASN A 139 -3.75 1.22 3.50
C ASN A 139 -4.18 0.08 4.41
N ARG A 140 -5.23 -0.65 4.01
CA ARG A 140 -5.70 -1.84 4.72
C ARG A 140 -5.71 -3.05 3.79
N TYR A 141 -5.27 -4.18 4.33
CA TYR A 141 -5.27 -5.46 3.63
C TYR A 141 -5.78 -6.54 4.58
N SER A 142 -6.65 -7.42 4.08
CA SER A 142 -7.15 -8.56 4.85
C SER A 142 -6.97 -9.85 4.06
N PHE A 143 -6.43 -10.87 4.71
CA PHE A 143 -6.15 -12.18 4.10
C PHE A 143 -6.76 -13.32 4.90
N THR A 144 -6.97 -14.44 4.24
CA THR A 144 -7.31 -15.71 4.89
C THR A 144 -6.63 -16.85 4.15
N ALA A 145 -5.87 -17.68 4.86
CA ALA A 145 -5.27 -18.92 4.37
C ALA A 145 -6.04 -20.13 4.92
N LYS A 146 -6.25 -21.17 4.09
CA LYS A 146 -6.95 -22.40 4.49
C LYS A 146 -6.25 -23.64 3.95
N GLY A 147 -6.30 -24.74 4.70
CA GLY A 147 -5.67 -26.01 4.30
C GLY A 147 -4.18 -25.83 4.01
N GLY A 148 -3.65 -26.58 3.06
CA GLY A 148 -2.25 -26.48 2.64
C GLY A 148 -1.43 -27.73 2.94
N SER A 149 -0.11 -27.60 2.83
CA SER A 149 0.87 -28.65 3.11
C SER A 149 2.01 -28.09 3.94
N TYR A 150 2.69 -28.92 4.73
CA TYR A 150 3.84 -28.50 5.53
C TYR A 150 4.98 -29.51 5.42
N ILE A 151 6.20 -29.01 5.61
CA ILE A 151 7.43 -29.79 5.81
C ILE A 151 8.11 -29.18 7.03
N TYR A 152 8.15 -29.94 8.11
CA TYR A 152 8.76 -29.55 9.37
C TYR A 152 9.95 -30.44 9.66
N SER A 153 11.04 -29.86 10.16
CA SER A 153 12.18 -30.66 10.61
C SER A 153 11.77 -31.47 11.84
N SER A 154 12.05 -32.77 11.84
CA SER A 154 11.96 -33.57 13.06
C SER A 154 13.02 -33.11 14.06
N GLU A 155 12.68 -33.13 15.35
CA GLU A 155 13.65 -32.93 16.45
C GLU A 155 14.87 -33.85 16.34
#